data_AF-A0A496QW46-F1
#
_entry.id   AF-A0A496QW46-F1
#
_cell.length_a   1.000
_cell.length_b   1.000
_cell.length_c   1.000
_cell.angle_alpha   90.00
_cell.angle_beta   90.00
_cell.angle_gamma   90.00
#
_symmetry.space_group_name_H-M   'P 1'
#
loop_
_entity.id
_entity.type
_entity.pdbx_description
1 polymer ?
#
loop_
_entity_poly.entity_id
_entity_poly.type
_entity_poly.pdbx_seq_one_letter_code
_entity_poly.pdbx_strand_id
1 'polypeptide(L)' 'MGKDMDYDKADVKEKLRVLIPHLLEHNSEHIKDLKKWIDKASSAGFEEIRAELEKTVNLSEEISRSFKRAIDLLDKYGN' A
#
# COMPACT_ATOMS: atom_id res chain seq x y z
N MET A 1 12.84 -26.18 12.63
CA MET A 1 13.95 -25.23 12.47
C MET A 1 13.77 -24.50 11.16
N GLY A 2 13.21 -23.29 11.19
CA GLY A 2 13.16 -22.42 10.03
C GLY A 2 14.59 -22.10 9.62
N LYS A 3 14.94 -22.29 8.35
CA LYS A 3 16.21 -21.80 7.83
C LYS A 3 16.08 -20.29 7.78
N ASP A 4 16.63 -19.60 8.77
CA ASP A 4 16.96 -18.19 8.65
C ASP A 4 17.99 -18.11 7.52
N MET A 5 17.47 -17.83 6.32
CA MET A 5 18.27 -17.65 5.12
C MET A 5 18.96 -16.30 5.30
N ASP A 6 20.28 -16.34 5.51
CA ASP A 6 21.11 -15.15 5.64
C ASP A 6 21.08 -14.40 4.30
N TYR A 7 20.18 -13.42 4.21
CA TYR A 7 20.06 -12.59 3.03
C TYR A 7 21.20 -11.60 3.02
N ASP A 8 22.06 -11.68 2.00
CA ASP A 8 22.95 -10.56 1.75
C ASP A 8 22.11 -9.31 1.36
N LYS A 9 22.72 -8.14 1.54
CA LYS A 9 22.06 -6.86 1.29
C LYS A 9 21.54 -6.71 -0.15
N ALA A 10 22.18 -7.36 -1.13
CA ALA A 10 21.76 -7.31 -2.53
C ALA A 10 20.50 -8.15 -2.78
N ASP A 11 20.39 -9.33 -2.17
CA ASP A 11 19.17 -10.16 -2.28
C ASP A 11 17.98 -9.48 -1.58
N VAL A 12 18.19 -8.87 -0.40
CA VAL A 12 17.14 -8.05 0.25
C VAL A 12 16.69 -6.92 -0.68
N LYS A 13 17.62 -6.20 -1.31
CA LYS A 13 17.31 -5.10 -2.21
C LYS A 13 16.47 -5.55 -3.40
N GLU A 14 16.85 -6.66 -4.03
CA GLU A 14 16.12 -7.19 -5.20
C GLU A 14 14.72 -7.64 -4.83
N LYS A 15 14.54 -8.27 -3.67
CA LYS A 15 13.21 -8.60 -3.16
C LYS A 15 12.35 -7.38 -2.91
N LEU A 16 12.92 -6.32 -2.34
CA LEU A 16 12.19 -5.06 -2.10
C LEU A 16 11.77 -4.38 -3.41
N ARG A 17 12.58 -4.48 -4.48
CA ARG A 17 12.24 -3.96 -5.81
C ARG A 17 11.03 -4.63 -6.44
N VAL A 18 10.76 -5.89 -6.11
CA VAL A 18 9.57 -6.61 -6.59
C VAL A 18 8.38 -6.39 -5.64
N LEU A 19 8.63 -6.51 -4.33
CA LEU A 19 7.58 -6.50 -3.32
C LEU A 19 6.88 -5.14 -3.20
N ILE A 20 7.63 -4.04 -3.13
CA ILE A 20 7.04 -2.73 -2.85
C ILE A 20 6.13 -2.24 -4.00
N PRO A 21 6.51 -2.36 -5.28
CA PRO A 21 5.60 -2.03 -6.38
C PRO A 21 4.32 -2.88 -6.37
N HIS A 22 4.43 -4.18 -6.08
CA HIS A 22 3.26 -5.06 -5.96
C HIS A 22 2.32 -4.62 -4.84
N LEU A 23 2.85 -4.28 -3.65
CA LEU A 23 2.05 -3.77 -2.54
C LEU A 23 1.41 -2.42 -2.84
N LEU A 24 2.09 -1.54 -3.58
CA LEU A 24 1.55 -0.27 -4.04
C LEU A 24 0.36 -0.48 -4.98
N GLU A 25 0.50 -1.37 -5.96
CA GLU A 25 -0.57 -1.72 -6.89
C GLU A 25 -1.77 -2.29 -6.13
N HIS A 26 -1.56 -3.27 -5.26
CA HIS A 26 -2.63 -3.86 -4.46
C HIS A 26 -3.34 -2.85 -3.54
N ASN A 27 -2.59 -1.94 -2.91
CA ASN A 27 -3.18 -0.87 -2.11
C ASN A 27 -4.06 0.07 -2.94
N SER A 28 -3.73 0.28 -4.22
CA SER A 28 -4.56 1.07 -5.13
C SER A 28 -5.91 0.39 -5.47
N GLU A 29 -5.93 -0.94 -5.54
CA GLU A 29 -7.15 -1.73 -5.72
C GLU A 29 -8.08 -1.58 -4.51
N HIS A 30 -7.54 -1.66 -3.28
CA HIS A 30 -8.30 -1.41 -2.05
C HIS A 30 -8.91 -0.01 -2.03
N ILE A 31 -8.14 1.03 -2.38
CA ILE A 31 -8.66 2.41 -2.46
C ILE A 31 -9.84 2.49 -3.45
N LYS A 32 -9.71 1.87 -4.62
CA LYS A 32 -10.76 1.87 -5.65
C LYS A 32 -12.03 1.19 -5.13
N ASP A 33 -11.91 0.07 -4.44
CA ASP A 33 -13.06 -0.65 -3.90
C ASP A 33 -13.70 0.08 -2.72
N LEU A 34 -12.90 0.65 -1.82
CA LEU A 34 -13.39 1.51 -0.74
C LEU A 34 -14.20 2.69 -1.27
N LYS A 35 -13.72 3.37 -2.33
CA LYS A 35 -14.46 4.47 -2.98
C LYS A 35 -15.84 4.03 -3.48
N LYS A 36 -15.95 2.86 -4.11
CA LYS A 36 -17.26 2.31 -4.51
C LYS A 36 -18.19 2.02 -3.32
N TRP A 37 -17.63 1.60 -2.19
CA TRP A 37 -18.41 1.30 -0.99
C TRP A 37 -18.81 2.54 -0.20
N ILE A 38 -18.02 3.60 -0.25
CA ILE A 38 -18.38 4.93 0.26
C ILE A 38 -19.66 5.43 -0.44
N ASP A 39 -19.71 5.35 -1.77
CA ASP A 39 -20.88 5.76 -2.55
C ASP A 39 -22.14 4.96 -2.18
N LYS A 40 -21.97 3.64 -2.00
CA LYS A 40 -23.06 2.74 -1.57
C LYS A 40 -23.52 3.02 -0.15
N ALA A 41 -22.59 3.25 0.78
CA ALA A 41 -22.88 3.56 2.17
C ALA A 41 -23.65 4.88 2.27
N SER A 42 -23.24 5.90 1.51
CA SER A 42 -23.96 7.17 1.40
C SER A 42 -25.39 6.97 0.86
N SER A 43 -25.53 6.23 -0.23
CA SER A 43 -26.85 5.97 -0.84
C SER A 43 -27.81 5.20 0.07
N ALA A 44 -27.27 4.42 1.01
CA ALA A 44 -28.03 3.64 1.98
C ALA A 44 -28.21 4.34 3.35
N GLY A 45 -27.69 5.58 3.51
CA GLY A 45 -27.82 6.36 4.75
C GLY A 45 -26.89 5.93 5.89
N PHE A 46 -25.85 5.14 5.61
CA PHE A 46 -24.87 4.71 6.62
C PHE A 46 -23.72 5.72 6.78
N GLU A 47 -24.03 6.93 7.22
CA GLU A 47 -23.07 8.05 7.24
C GLU A 47 -21.85 7.83 8.14
N GLU A 48 -21.99 7.16 9.29
CA GLU A 48 -20.84 6.87 10.17
C GLU A 48 -19.89 5.85 9.53
N ILE A 49 -20.43 4.82 8.87
CA ILE A 49 -19.61 3.83 8.14
C ILE A 49 -18.91 4.50 6.98
N ARG A 50 -19.63 5.32 6.20
CA ARG A 50 -19.07 6.11 5.10
C ARG A 50 -17.88 6.95 5.58
N ALA A 51 -18.01 7.65 6.71
CA ALA A 51 -16.94 8.49 7.25
C ALA A 51 -15.68 7.69 7.61
N GLU A 52 -15.82 6.52 8.23
CA GLU A 52 -14.66 5.66 8.53
C GLU A 52 -14.03 5.05 7.26
N LEU A 53 -14.82 4.75 6.23
CA LEU A 53 -14.28 4.34 4.93
C LEU A 53 -13.49 5.47 4.24
N GLU A 54 -13.99 6.71 4.29
CA GLU A 54 -13.29 7.89 3.76
C GLU A 54 -11.95 8.12 4.47
N LYS A 55 -11.94 7.98 5.80
CA LYS A 55 -10.71 8.02 6.59
C LYS A 55 -9.74 6.91 6.20
N THR A 56 -10.26 5.70 5.95
CA THR A 56 -9.44 4.56 5.50
C THR A 56 -8.82 4.82 4.12
N VAL A 57 -9.56 5.44 3.19
CA VAL A 57 -9.02 5.87 1.89
C VAL A 57 -7.86 6.85 2.08
N ASN A 58 -8.04 7.87 2.92
CA ASN A 58 -7.00 8.88 3.17
C ASN A 58 -5.72 8.24 3.74
N LEU A 59 -5.86 7.33 4.71
CA LEU A 59 -4.72 6.59 5.27
C LEU A 59 -4.05 5.68 4.23
N SER A 60 -4.83 5.04 3.37
CA SER A 60 -4.32 4.19 2.29
C SER A 60 -3.57 5.01 1.23
N GLU A 61 -3.99 6.25 0.98
CA GLU A 61 -3.25 7.16 0.10
C GLU A 61 -1.91 7.59 0.71
N GLU A 62 -1.81 7.74 2.04
CA GLU A 62 -0.53 7.95 2.75
C GLU A 62 0.39 6.73 2.67
N ILE A 63 -0.17 5.52 2.74
CA ILE A 63 0.56 4.27 2.52
C ILE A 63 1.14 4.26 1.10
N SER A 64 0.34 4.61 0.09
CA SER A 64 0.79 4.73 -1.31
C SER A 64 1.95 5.71 -1.46
N ARG A 65 1.88 6.88 -0.81
CA ARG A 65 2.97 7.87 -0.80
C ARG A 65 4.24 7.30 -0.17
N SER A 66 4.11 6.52 0.90
CA SER A 66 5.24 5.89 1.58
C SER A 66 5.89 4.80 0.74
N PHE A 67 5.11 3.98 0.02
CA PHE A 67 5.66 3.02 -0.93
C PHE A 67 6.40 3.68 -2.08
N LYS A 68 5.85 4.75 -2.67
CA LYS A 68 6.54 5.52 -3.72
C LYS A 68 7.89 6.06 -3.23
N ARG A 69 7.92 6.67 -2.04
CA ARG A 69 9.17 7.13 -1.41
C ARG A 69 10.17 5.99 -1.19
N ALA A 70 9.70 4.82 -0.78
CA ALA A 70 10.57 3.66 -0.59
C ALA A 70 11.19 3.18 -1.91
N ILE A 71 10.41 3.18 -3.00
CA ILE A 71 10.91 2.90 -4.36
C ILE A 71 11.99 3.92 -4.75
N ASP A 72 11.71 5.22 -4.61
CA ASP A 72 12.68 6.28 -4.93
C ASP A 72 14.00 6.12 -4.16
N LEU A 73 13.93 5.70 -2.88
CA LEU A 73 15.10 5.44 -2.05
C LEU A 73 15.89 4.21 -2.53
N LEU A 74 15.22 3.12 -2.94
CA LEU A 74 15.88 1.92 -3.48
C LEU A 74 16.73 2.25 -4.71
N ASP A 75 16.24 3.16 -5.55
CA ASP A 75 16.93 3.62 -6.75
C ASP A 75 18.10 4.57 -6.39
N LYS A 76 17.90 5.47 -5.42
CA LYS A 76 18.95 6.39 -4.95
C LYS A 76 20.17 5.68 -4.35
N TYR A 77 19.97 4.59 -3.61
CA TYR A 77 21.07 3.77 -3.06
C TYR A 77 21.59 2.71 -4.06
N GLY A 78 21.35 2.90 -5.35
CA GLY A 78 21.80 2.02 -6.44
C GLY A 78 22.92 2.57 -7.32
N ASN A 79 23.37 3.81 -7.09
CA ASN A 79 24.54 4.43 -7.71
C ASN A 79 25.69 4.55 -6.71
#